data_AF-A0A9P1GPK5-F1
#
_entry.id   AF-A0A9P1GPK5-F1
#
_cell.length_a   1.000
_cell.length_b   1.000
_cell.length_c   1.000
_cell.angle_alpha   90.00
_cell.angle_beta   90.00
_cell.angle_gamma   90.00
#
_symmetry.space_group_name_H-M   'P 1'
#
loop_
_entity.id
_entity.type
_entity.pdbx_description
1 polymer ?
#
loop_
_entity_poly.entity_id
_entity_poly.type
_entity_poly.pdbx_seq_one_letter_code
_entity_poly.pdbx_strand_id
1 'polypeptide(L)'
;MAAAAVTVPGGAGASGVIPCPLPATVEDAICAAQKMQPGGWKNAVLSQGVQHLKPGTALEAAAYTLVSYDTLGSRAINVPQTECRGISLKQLSQLVDFIRDHAHLWVETYSGSPNFEQPLELQTFNLYHTSHWVIKPATLRYRCSFVELVAKDAETQFPCWFVSHAWQEAVCRFVACLRQHAELRNAVGLAYWVCAYANNQHKLQECCAHDISWLWRFKVWIQSQIMVTKTSGS
;
A
#
# COMPACT_ATOMS: atom_id res chain seq x y z
N MET A 1 -7.90 9.53 35.06
CA MET A 1 -7.63 10.52 33.98
C MET A 1 -8.05 9.90 32.67
N ALA A 2 -8.75 10.64 31.81
CA ALA A 2 -9.11 10.15 30.48
C ALA A 2 -7.86 10.03 29.59
N ALA A 3 -7.77 8.98 28.77
CA ALA A 3 -6.66 8.74 27.88
C ALA A 3 -7.16 8.16 26.55
N ALA A 4 -6.49 8.52 25.46
CA ALA A 4 -6.64 7.85 24.18
C ALA A 4 -5.86 6.53 24.20
N ALA A 5 -6.42 5.47 23.62
CA ALA A 5 -5.76 4.18 23.51
C ALA A 5 -5.20 4.01 22.10
N VAL A 6 -3.87 4.11 21.95
CA VAL A 6 -3.21 4.00 20.65
C VAL A 6 -2.63 2.59 20.51
N THR A 7 -3.23 1.80 19.63
CA THR A 7 -2.71 0.49 19.24
C THR A 7 -1.55 0.66 18.27
N VAL A 8 -0.43 0.04 18.60
CA VAL A 8 0.83 0.08 17.86
C VAL A 8 1.22 -1.36 17.52
N PRO A 9 1.39 -1.72 16.23
CA PRO A 9 1.90 -3.03 15.86
C PRO A 9 3.34 -3.17 16.35
N GLY A 10 3.63 -4.23 17.10
CA GLY A 10 4.98 -4.57 17.56
C GLY A 10 5.63 -5.67 16.71
N GLY A 11 6.93 -5.87 16.91
CA GLY A 11 7.68 -6.93 16.25
C GLY A 11 7.18 -8.32 16.66
N ALA A 12 7.10 -9.25 15.69
CA ALA A 12 6.62 -10.62 15.86
C ALA A 12 5.14 -10.76 16.27
N GLY A 13 4.27 -9.84 15.86
CA GLY A 13 2.80 -9.98 15.97
C GLY A 13 2.21 -9.58 17.33
N ALA A 14 3.00 -8.99 18.23
CA ALA A 14 2.50 -8.44 19.48
C ALA A 14 2.08 -6.98 19.29
N SER A 15 0.78 -6.67 19.36
CA SER A 15 0.30 -5.28 19.38
C SER A 15 0.38 -4.71 20.81
N GLY A 16 0.97 -3.52 20.95
CA GLY A 16 1.00 -2.76 22.20
C GLY A 16 -0.06 -1.67 22.22
N VAL A 17 -0.59 -1.34 23.40
CA VAL A 17 -1.46 -0.17 23.58
C VAL A 17 -0.71 0.89 24.37
N ILE A 18 -0.58 2.08 23.78
CA ILE A 18 0.03 3.26 24.41
C ILE A 18 -1.09 4.15 24.93
N PRO A 19 -1.22 4.36 26.25
CA PRO A 19 -2.12 5.37 26.79
C PRO A 19 -1.55 6.75 26.52
N CYS A 20 -2.29 7.60 25.81
CA CYS A 20 -1.93 9.00 25.60
C CYS A 20 -2.80 9.90 26.50
N PRO A 21 -2.21 10.60 27.49
CA PRO A 21 -2.97 11.45 28.41
C PRO A 21 -3.58 12.65 27.66
N LEU A 22 -4.84 12.98 27.96
CA LEU A 22 -5.54 14.11 27.32
C LEU A 22 -5.33 15.43 28.08
N PRO A 23 -5.29 16.59 27.38
CA PRO A 23 -5.40 16.73 25.93
C PRO A 23 -4.11 16.33 25.21
N ALA A 24 -4.24 15.59 24.10
CA ALA A 24 -3.13 15.19 23.24
C ALA A 24 -3.51 15.42 21.77
N THR A 25 -2.52 15.66 20.92
CA THR A 25 -2.69 15.69 19.46
C THR A 25 -2.16 14.42 18.78
N VAL A 26 -2.41 14.30 17.47
CA VAL A 26 -1.82 13.24 16.62
C VAL A 26 -0.29 13.21 16.75
N GLU A 27 0.37 14.37 16.78
CA GLU A 27 1.82 14.48 16.94
C GLU A 27 2.29 13.97 18.30
N ASP A 28 1.55 14.25 19.38
CA ASP A 28 1.88 13.77 20.71
C ASP A 28 1.85 12.24 20.75
N ALA A 29 0.82 11.63 20.16
CA ALA A 29 0.71 10.17 20.06
C ALA A 29 1.83 9.55 19.22
N ILE A 30 2.16 10.15 18.07
CA ILE A 30 3.28 9.70 17.23
C ILE A 30 4.61 9.83 17.99
N CYS A 31 4.83 10.96 18.68
CA CYS A 31 6.05 11.19 19.46
C CYS A 31 6.18 10.20 20.62
N ALA A 32 5.08 9.90 21.31
CA ALA A 32 5.04 8.89 22.36
C ALA A 32 5.42 7.50 21.82
N ALA A 33 4.86 7.10 20.67
CA ALA A 33 5.20 5.83 20.03
C ALA A 33 6.66 5.77 19.56
N GLN A 34 7.19 6.85 18.98
CA GLN A 34 8.59 6.95 18.56
C GLN A 34 9.58 6.75 19.72
N LYS A 35 9.25 7.24 20.93
CA LYS A 35 10.10 7.04 22.12
C LYS A 35 10.16 5.57 22.56
N MET A 36 9.14 4.78 22.25
CA MET A 36 9.06 3.36 22.63
C MET A 36 9.70 2.41 21.61
N GLN A 37 9.98 2.87 20.39
CA GLN A 37 10.49 2.02 19.30
C GLN A 37 11.93 2.40 18.92
N PRO A 38 12.90 1.46 18.98
CA PRO A 38 14.27 1.73 18.56
C PRO A 38 14.33 2.00 17.05
N GLY A 39 14.78 3.19 16.67
CA GLY A 39 14.99 3.58 15.27
C GLY A 39 14.15 4.76 14.77
N GLY A 40 13.16 5.22 15.55
CA GLY A 40 12.41 6.46 15.30
C GLY A 40 11.59 6.44 14.01
N TRP A 41 10.29 6.16 14.12
CA TRP A 41 9.38 6.13 12.98
C TRP A 41 9.32 7.47 12.25
N LYS A 42 9.71 7.52 10.98
CA LYS A 42 9.73 8.74 10.16
C LYS A 42 8.46 8.91 9.37
N ASN A 43 7.80 7.82 9.02
CA ASN A 43 6.62 7.80 8.18
C ASN A 43 5.50 7.00 8.86
N ALA A 44 4.79 7.64 9.80
CA ALA A 44 3.71 7.01 10.55
C ALA A 44 2.42 7.80 10.42
N VAL A 45 1.29 7.08 10.37
CA VAL A 45 -0.05 7.68 10.26
C VAL A 45 -0.95 7.09 11.33
N LEU A 46 -1.64 7.98 12.06
CA LEU A 46 -2.66 7.65 13.04
C LEU A 46 -4.02 7.59 12.34
N SER A 47 -4.81 6.57 12.64
CA SER A 47 -6.13 6.36 12.05
C SER A 47 -7.18 6.03 13.12
N GLN A 48 -8.44 6.37 12.83
CA GLN A 48 -9.61 6.05 13.64
C GLN A 48 -10.75 5.58 12.74
N GLY A 49 -11.21 4.34 12.93
CA GLY A 49 -12.19 3.72 12.03
C GLY A 49 -11.70 3.78 10.58
N VAL A 50 -12.49 4.36 9.69
CA VAL A 50 -12.19 4.50 8.24
C VAL A 50 -11.25 5.66 7.90
N GLN A 51 -10.93 6.54 8.86
CA GLN A 51 -10.27 7.82 8.59
C GLN A 51 -8.81 7.83 9.02
N HIS A 52 -7.96 8.42 8.16
CA HIS A 52 -6.64 8.89 8.57
C HIS A 52 -6.76 10.26 9.25
N LEU A 53 -6.11 10.41 10.39
CA LEU A 53 -6.11 11.67 11.13
C LEU A 53 -5.06 12.62 10.57
N LYS A 54 -5.40 13.91 10.57
CA LYS A 54 -4.52 14.97 10.08
C LYS A 54 -3.59 15.46 11.20
N PRO A 55 -2.42 15.99 10.85
CA PRO A 55 -1.61 16.76 11.79
C PRO A 55 -2.43 17.84 12.51
N GLY A 56 -2.24 17.98 13.81
CA GLY A 56 -2.95 18.94 14.68
C GLY A 56 -4.35 18.52 15.13
N THR A 57 -4.86 17.36 14.71
CA THR A 57 -6.14 16.85 15.24
C THR A 57 -6.01 16.52 16.72
N ALA A 58 -6.91 17.05 17.54
CA ALA A 58 -7.02 16.72 18.96
C ALA A 58 -7.58 15.30 19.12
N LEU A 59 -7.00 14.54 20.03
CA LEU A 59 -7.44 13.18 20.35
C LEU A 59 -8.52 13.21 21.42
N GLU A 60 -9.42 12.24 21.34
CA GLU A 60 -10.48 12.01 22.30
C GLU A 60 -10.25 10.68 23.02
N ALA A 61 -11.08 10.37 24.02
CA ALA A 61 -11.03 9.08 24.70
C ALA A 61 -11.60 7.96 23.80
N ALA A 62 -10.84 7.58 22.78
CA ALA A 62 -11.18 6.57 21.78
C ALA A 62 -10.00 5.63 21.50
N ALA A 63 -10.28 4.59 20.71
CA ALA A 63 -9.26 3.67 20.19
C ALA A 63 -8.73 4.18 18.85
N TYR A 64 -7.41 4.20 18.72
CA TYR A 64 -6.69 4.63 17.53
C TYR A 64 -5.70 3.55 17.09
N THR A 65 -5.41 3.52 15.79
CA THR A 65 -4.40 2.66 15.20
C THR A 65 -3.26 3.51 14.66
N LEU A 66 -2.03 3.24 15.08
CA LEU A 66 -0.84 3.88 14.55
C LEU A 66 -0.01 2.87 13.74
N VAL A 67 0.24 3.17 12.46
CA VAL A 67 1.06 2.32 11.60
C VAL A 67 2.27 3.10 11.07
N SER A 68 3.44 2.47 11.11
CA SER A 68 4.66 2.96 10.44
C SER A 68 4.83 2.30 9.08
N TYR A 69 5.15 3.10 8.07
CA TYR A 69 5.39 2.69 6.69
C TYR A 69 6.87 2.66 6.32
N ASP A 70 7.78 2.89 7.29
CA ASP A 70 9.22 2.92 7.05
C ASP A 70 9.77 1.58 6.52
N THR A 71 9.09 0.46 6.83
CA THR A 71 9.42 -0.88 6.32
C THR A 71 9.20 -1.02 4.81
N LEU A 72 8.29 -0.23 4.23
CA LEU A 72 8.10 -0.13 2.78
C LEU A 72 9.15 0.79 2.16
N GLY A 73 9.45 1.90 2.82
CA GLY A 73 10.49 2.83 2.39
C GLY A 73 10.66 4.01 3.34
N SER A 74 11.91 4.35 3.63
CA SER A 74 12.26 5.46 4.52
C SER A 74 12.81 6.69 3.78
N ARG A 75 12.90 6.63 2.45
CA ARG A 75 13.23 7.72 1.54
C ARG A 75 12.58 7.45 0.18
N ALA A 76 12.24 8.50 -0.56
CA ALA A 76 11.83 8.35 -1.96
C ALA A 76 13.01 8.65 -2.90
N ILE A 77 13.13 7.88 -3.98
CA ILE A 77 14.02 8.21 -5.10
C ILE A 77 13.20 8.80 -6.24
N ASN A 78 13.81 9.66 -7.06
CA ASN A 78 13.13 10.20 -8.23
C ASN A 78 13.28 9.24 -9.41
N VAL A 79 12.15 8.81 -9.98
CA VAL A 79 12.10 8.11 -11.27
C VAL A 79 11.28 9.01 -12.21
N PRO A 80 11.94 9.85 -13.03
CA PRO A 80 11.28 10.96 -13.71
C PRO A 80 10.11 10.52 -14.59
N GLN A 81 10.35 9.48 -15.39
CA GLN A 81 9.40 8.94 -16.35
C GLN A 81 8.48 7.93 -15.68
N THR A 82 7.16 8.16 -15.75
CA THR A 82 6.17 7.28 -15.13
C THR A 82 6.21 5.87 -15.73
N GLU A 83 6.48 5.75 -17.02
CA GLU A 83 6.66 4.48 -17.74
C GLU A 83 7.91 3.70 -17.26
N CYS A 84 8.88 4.37 -16.65
CA CYS A 84 10.08 3.75 -16.08
C CYS A 84 9.89 3.31 -14.62
N ARG A 85 8.70 3.52 -14.04
CA ARG A 85 8.37 3.12 -12.66
C ARG A 85 7.82 1.70 -12.60
N GLY A 86 8.67 0.71 -12.86
CA GLY A 86 8.34 -0.69 -12.69
C GLY A 86 8.50 -1.14 -11.23
N ILE A 87 7.66 -2.08 -10.79
CA ILE A 87 7.74 -2.72 -9.47
C ILE A 87 8.20 -4.19 -9.62
N SER A 88 9.18 -4.59 -8.83
CA SER A 88 9.70 -5.96 -8.80
C SER A 88 8.83 -6.90 -7.96
N LEU A 89 8.94 -8.21 -8.21
CA LEU A 89 8.31 -9.23 -7.36
C LEU A 89 8.76 -9.17 -5.90
N LYS A 90 10.02 -8.76 -5.64
CA LYS A 90 10.53 -8.58 -4.29
C LYS A 90 9.80 -7.46 -3.55
N GLN A 91 9.63 -6.30 -4.20
CA GLN A 91 8.88 -5.17 -3.63
C GLN A 91 7.40 -5.51 -3.44
N LEU A 92 6.78 -6.20 -4.40
CA LEU A 92 5.40 -6.69 -4.27
C LEU A 92 5.24 -7.69 -3.12
N SER A 93 6.25 -8.54 -2.88
CA SER A 93 6.24 -9.47 -1.75
C SER A 93 6.34 -8.72 -0.41
N GLN A 94 7.20 -7.70 -0.32
CA GLN A 94 7.27 -6.82 0.86
C GLN A 94 5.95 -6.10 1.11
N LEU A 95 5.25 -5.66 0.06
CA LEU A 95 3.91 -5.10 0.17
C LEU A 95 2.91 -6.14 0.72
N VAL A 96 2.91 -7.38 0.22
CA VAL A 96 2.02 -8.44 0.71
C VAL A 96 2.31 -8.80 2.15
N ASP A 97 3.58 -8.88 2.56
CA ASP A 97 3.97 -9.14 3.95
C ASP A 97 3.53 -7.98 4.85
N PHE A 98 3.73 -6.73 4.42
CA PHE A 98 3.22 -5.55 5.12
C PHE A 98 1.69 -5.59 5.30
N ILE A 99 0.95 -5.93 4.25
CA ILE A 99 -0.51 -6.08 4.33
C ILE A 99 -0.88 -7.20 5.30
N ARG A 100 -0.21 -8.36 5.24
CA ARG A 100 -0.47 -9.48 6.15
C ARG A 100 -0.35 -9.07 7.61
N ASP A 101 0.67 -8.29 7.92
CA ASP A 101 0.98 -7.88 9.29
C ASP A 101 0.04 -6.78 9.82
N HIS A 102 -0.64 -6.03 8.95
CA HIS A 102 -1.40 -4.83 9.34
C HIS A 102 -2.89 -4.85 8.97
N ALA A 103 -3.34 -5.73 8.06
CA ALA A 103 -4.71 -5.69 7.54
C ALA A 103 -5.79 -5.72 8.64
N HIS A 104 -5.56 -6.52 9.68
CA HIS A 104 -6.47 -6.66 10.82
C HIS A 104 -6.63 -5.38 11.67
N LEU A 105 -5.75 -4.39 11.50
CA LEU A 105 -5.82 -3.10 12.18
C LEU A 105 -6.63 -2.06 11.41
N TRP A 106 -7.02 -2.37 10.17
CA TRP A 106 -7.76 -1.51 9.27
C TRP A 106 -9.14 -2.08 8.98
N VAL A 107 -10.01 -1.24 8.46
CA VAL A 107 -11.40 -1.59 8.20
C VAL A 107 -11.81 -1.31 6.76
N GLU A 108 -12.86 -1.97 6.30
CA GLU A 108 -13.53 -1.65 5.04
C GLU A 108 -14.06 -0.21 5.08
N THR A 109 -13.78 0.54 4.02
CA THR A 109 -14.06 1.98 3.92
C THR A 109 -15.21 2.29 2.98
N TYR A 110 -15.62 1.33 2.14
CA TYR A 110 -16.71 1.54 1.21
C TYR A 110 -18.06 1.30 1.90
N SER A 111 -18.84 2.37 2.06
CA SER A 111 -20.15 2.32 2.74
C SER A 111 -21.19 1.43 2.04
N GLY A 112 -20.99 1.09 0.77
CA GLY A 112 -21.83 0.14 0.04
C GLY A 112 -21.40 -1.33 0.20
N SER A 113 -20.33 -1.61 0.95
CA SER A 113 -19.85 -2.96 1.23
C SER A 113 -20.69 -3.57 2.37
N PRO A 114 -21.08 -4.86 2.30
CA PRO A 114 -21.72 -5.53 3.44
C PRO A 114 -20.79 -5.62 4.65
N ASN A 115 -19.49 -5.42 4.46
CA ASN A 115 -18.48 -5.48 5.49
C ASN A 115 -18.02 -4.08 5.95
N PHE A 116 -18.77 -3.00 5.65
CA PHE A 116 -18.37 -1.65 6.04
C PHE A 116 -17.99 -1.56 7.53
N GLU A 117 -16.86 -0.91 7.81
CA GLU A 117 -16.24 -0.78 9.14
C GLU A 117 -15.80 -2.11 9.79
N GLN A 118 -15.92 -3.25 9.11
CA GLN A 118 -15.39 -4.52 9.60
C GLN A 118 -13.89 -4.63 9.32
N PRO A 119 -13.12 -5.33 10.18
CA PRO A 119 -11.69 -5.55 9.98
C PRO A 119 -11.37 -6.20 8.64
N LEU A 120 -10.27 -5.77 8.01
CA LEU A 120 -9.82 -6.32 6.74
C LEU A 120 -8.96 -7.58 6.93
N GLU A 121 -8.98 -8.44 5.90
CA GLU A 121 -8.20 -9.66 5.86
C GLU A 121 -7.34 -9.72 4.59
N LEU A 122 -6.18 -10.36 4.68
CA LEU A 122 -5.24 -10.48 3.55
C LEU A 122 -5.91 -11.02 2.27
N GLN A 123 -6.84 -11.97 2.40
CA GLN A 123 -7.43 -12.65 1.24
C GLN A 123 -8.49 -11.85 0.50
N THR A 124 -9.02 -10.80 1.13
CA THR A 124 -9.96 -9.85 0.53
C THR A 124 -9.34 -8.48 0.33
N PHE A 125 -8.08 -8.29 0.75
CA PHE A 125 -7.35 -7.03 0.62
C PHE A 125 -7.01 -6.71 -0.84
N ASN A 126 -7.79 -5.83 -1.45
CA ASN A 126 -7.71 -5.48 -2.86
C ASN A 126 -7.01 -4.13 -3.09
N LEU A 127 -7.05 -3.63 -4.33
CA LEU A 127 -6.33 -2.40 -4.69
C LEU A 127 -7.00 -1.12 -4.17
N TYR A 128 -8.32 -1.13 -3.92
CA TYR A 128 -8.99 -0.02 -3.22
C TYR A 128 -8.43 0.13 -1.80
N HIS A 129 -8.37 -0.99 -1.07
CA HIS A 129 -7.78 -1.03 0.27
C HIS A 129 -6.31 -0.64 0.24
N THR A 130 -5.55 -1.15 -0.73
CA THR A 130 -4.12 -0.85 -0.89
C THR A 130 -3.87 0.62 -1.21
N SER A 131 -4.69 1.23 -2.07
CA SER A 131 -4.59 2.65 -2.37
C SER A 131 -4.86 3.50 -1.13
N HIS A 132 -5.92 3.20 -0.38
CA HIS A 132 -6.33 3.94 0.82
C HIS A 132 -5.39 3.72 2.00
N TRP A 133 -5.23 2.48 2.46
CA TRP A 133 -4.53 2.15 3.71
C TRP A 133 -3.01 2.06 3.59
N VAL A 134 -2.47 1.88 2.37
CA VAL A 134 -1.04 1.67 2.16
C VAL A 134 -0.41 2.75 1.30
N ILE A 135 -0.77 2.84 0.02
CA ILE A 135 -0.05 3.68 -0.94
C ILE A 135 -0.16 5.16 -0.55
N LYS A 136 -1.37 5.70 -0.40
CA LYS A 136 -1.57 7.11 -0.08
C LYS A 136 -0.86 7.52 1.22
N PRO A 137 -1.05 6.84 2.37
CA PRO A 137 -0.37 7.23 3.60
C PRO A 137 1.15 7.03 3.51
N ALA A 138 1.62 5.92 2.95
CA ALA A 138 3.06 5.67 2.83
C ALA A 138 3.78 6.70 1.95
N THR A 139 3.15 7.18 0.88
CA THR A 139 3.79 8.13 -0.04
C THR A 139 3.48 9.60 0.27
N LEU A 140 2.59 9.89 1.23
CA LEU A 140 2.13 11.25 1.55
C LEU A 140 3.29 12.19 1.92
N ARG A 141 4.22 11.72 2.77
CA ARG A 141 5.39 12.50 3.22
C ARG A 141 6.24 13.01 2.05
N TYR A 142 6.39 12.20 1.01
CA TYR A 142 7.25 12.48 -0.14
C TYR A 142 6.47 12.96 -1.37
N ARG A 143 5.14 12.87 -1.36
CA ARG A 143 4.24 13.15 -2.49
C ARG A 143 4.70 12.48 -3.78
N CYS A 144 5.03 11.19 -3.70
CA CYS A 144 5.57 10.40 -4.81
C CYS A 144 4.70 9.19 -5.18
N SER A 145 5.07 8.48 -6.23
CA SER A 145 4.50 7.16 -6.53
C SER A 145 4.94 6.10 -5.52
N PHE A 146 4.24 4.96 -5.46
CA PHE A 146 4.64 3.87 -4.58
C PHE A 146 5.99 3.28 -4.99
N VAL A 147 6.24 3.14 -6.30
CA VAL A 147 7.52 2.66 -6.83
C VAL A 147 8.69 3.54 -6.38
N GLU A 148 8.55 4.87 -6.47
CA GLU A 148 9.59 5.81 -6.01
C GLU A 148 9.91 5.68 -4.52
N LEU A 149 8.92 5.28 -3.70
CA LEU A 149 9.13 5.03 -2.27
C LEU A 149 9.89 3.72 -2.00
N VAL A 150 9.54 2.64 -2.70
CA VAL A 150 10.09 1.29 -2.44
C VAL A 150 11.34 0.98 -3.26
N ALA A 151 11.67 1.81 -4.26
CA ALA A 151 12.84 1.63 -5.10
C ALA A 151 14.12 2.04 -4.36
N LYS A 152 15.16 1.20 -4.49
CA LYS A 152 16.49 1.49 -3.94
C LYS A 152 17.37 2.27 -4.91
N ASP A 153 17.18 1.98 -6.19
CA ASP A 153 17.91 2.54 -7.31
C ASP A 153 17.00 2.60 -8.55
N ALA A 154 17.11 3.67 -9.33
CA ALA A 154 16.23 3.95 -10.47
C ALA A 154 16.52 3.03 -11.68
N GLU A 155 17.77 2.61 -11.86
CA GLU A 155 18.18 1.78 -13.02
C GLU A 155 17.52 0.39 -12.95
N THR A 156 17.24 -0.10 -11.73
CA THR A 156 16.56 -1.37 -11.50
C THR A 156 15.04 -1.34 -11.69
N GLN A 157 14.43 -0.17 -11.93
CA GLN A 157 12.97 -0.04 -12.02
C GLN A 157 12.44 -0.14 -13.45
N PHE A 158 13.29 -0.27 -14.47
CA PHE A 158 12.81 -0.32 -15.85
C PHE A 158 11.90 -1.55 -16.08
N PRO A 159 10.60 -1.36 -16.39
CA PRO A 159 9.68 -2.48 -16.53
C PRO A 159 9.85 -3.19 -17.87
N CYS A 160 9.72 -4.52 -17.87
CA CYS A 160 9.71 -5.31 -19.11
C CYS A 160 8.29 -5.70 -19.54
N TRP A 161 7.35 -5.62 -18.61
CA TRP A 161 5.98 -6.06 -18.79
C TRP A 161 5.02 -5.01 -18.27
N PHE A 162 3.96 -4.76 -19.02
CA PHE A 162 2.82 -4.01 -18.54
C PHE A 162 1.79 -4.96 -17.97
N VAL A 163 1.24 -4.63 -16.80
CA VAL A 163 0.23 -5.43 -16.13
C VAL A 163 -0.93 -4.56 -15.66
N SER A 164 -2.14 -4.96 -16.06
CA SER A 164 -3.38 -4.38 -15.51
C SER A 164 -3.83 -5.20 -14.29
N HIS A 165 -3.98 -4.54 -13.15
CA HIS A 165 -4.51 -5.14 -11.92
C HIS A 165 -5.95 -4.67 -11.72
N ALA A 166 -6.89 -5.60 -11.71
CA ALA A 166 -8.29 -5.31 -11.41
C ALA A 166 -8.43 -4.81 -9.96
N TRP A 167 -9.09 -3.68 -9.75
CA TRP A 167 -9.09 -3.03 -8.43
C TRP A 167 -9.75 -3.84 -7.31
N GLN A 168 -10.71 -4.70 -7.67
CA GLN A 168 -11.41 -5.59 -6.74
C GLN A 168 -10.65 -6.90 -6.46
N GLU A 169 -9.62 -7.23 -7.25
CA GLU A 169 -8.84 -8.43 -7.07
C GLU A 169 -7.90 -8.30 -5.87
N ALA A 170 -7.89 -9.32 -5.01
CA ALA A 170 -6.99 -9.39 -3.87
C ALA A 170 -5.52 -9.33 -4.29
N VAL A 171 -4.73 -8.48 -3.64
CA VAL A 171 -3.32 -8.24 -3.97
C VAL A 171 -2.50 -9.51 -3.85
N CYS A 172 -2.76 -10.34 -2.84
CA CYS A 172 -2.04 -11.60 -2.65
C CYS A 172 -2.19 -12.55 -3.87
N ARG A 173 -3.39 -12.60 -4.48
CA ARG A 173 -3.68 -13.42 -5.67
C ARG A 173 -2.99 -12.84 -6.89
N PHE A 174 -3.11 -11.53 -7.09
CA PHE A 174 -2.40 -10.81 -8.14
C PHE A 174 -0.88 -11.08 -8.11
N VAL A 175 -0.25 -10.96 -6.93
CA VAL A 175 1.19 -11.22 -6.77
C VAL A 175 1.53 -12.69 -7.01
N ALA A 176 0.68 -13.63 -6.58
CA ALA A 176 0.87 -15.06 -6.88
C ALA A 176 0.84 -15.33 -8.41
N CYS A 177 -0.08 -14.69 -9.14
CA CYS A 177 -0.13 -14.78 -10.60
C CYS A 177 1.13 -14.21 -11.26
N LEU A 178 1.65 -13.08 -10.77
CA LEU A 178 2.90 -12.51 -11.29
C LEU A 178 4.12 -13.38 -11.01
N ARG A 179 4.17 -14.07 -9.85
CA ARG A 179 5.24 -15.05 -9.57
C ARG A 179 5.20 -16.20 -10.57
N GLN A 180 4.03 -16.79 -10.80
CA GLN A 180 3.86 -17.85 -11.79
C GLN A 180 4.24 -17.39 -13.21
N HIS A 181 3.82 -16.17 -13.59
CA HIS A 181 4.21 -15.58 -14.87
C HIS A 181 5.74 -15.42 -14.98
N ALA A 182 6.39 -14.92 -13.93
CA ALA A 182 7.83 -14.73 -13.92
C ALA A 182 8.59 -16.05 -14.06
N GLU A 183 8.13 -17.11 -13.41
CA GLU A 183 8.72 -18.45 -13.53
C GLU A 183 8.63 -18.98 -14.97
N LEU A 184 7.42 -18.94 -15.55
CA LEU A 184 7.17 -19.43 -16.92
C LEU A 184 7.94 -18.64 -17.99
N ARG A 185 8.29 -17.38 -17.70
CA ARG A 185 8.99 -16.48 -18.63
C ARG A 185 10.47 -16.30 -18.31
N ASN A 186 11.01 -16.98 -17.29
CA ASN A 186 12.36 -16.77 -16.76
C ASN A 186 12.65 -15.28 -16.47
N ALA A 187 11.71 -14.61 -15.79
CA ALA A 187 11.65 -13.16 -15.57
C ALA A 187 11.62 -12.77 -14.07
N VAL A 188 12.11 -13.63 -13.17
CA VAL A 188 12.04 -13.45 -11.70
C VAL A 188 12.71 -12.16 -11.20
N GLY A 189 13.71 -11.65 -11.93
CA GLY A 189 14.42 -10.40 -11.61
C GLY A 189 13.86 -9.15 -12.29
N LEU A 190 12.84 -9.27 -13.15
CA LEU A 190 12.33 -8.15 -13.94
C LEU A 190 11.24 -7.36 -13.17
N ALA A 191 11.09 -6.09 -13.54
CA ALA A 191 10.04 -5.23 -13.02
C ALA A 191 8.80 -5.22 -13.91
N TYR A 192 7.65 -5.00 -13.28
CA TYR A 192 6.33 -4.91 -13.90
C TYR A 192 5.81 -3.48 -13.77
N TRP A 193 5.30 -2.90 -14.85
CA TRP A 193 4.57 -1.64 -14.76
C TRP A 193 3.13 -1.93 -14.37
N VAL A 194 2.69 -1.36 -13.24
CA VAL A 194 1.30 -1.47 -12.76
C VAL A 194 0.81 -0.08 -12.39
N CYS A 195 -0.34 0.30 -12.93
CA CYS A 195 -0.81 1.69 -12.88
C CYS A 195 -0.93 2.25 -11.45
N ALA A 196 -1.45 1.49 -10.49
CA ALA A 196 -1.64 1.96 -9.12
C ALA A 196 -0.32 2.22 -8.38
N TYR A 197 0.75 1.48 -8.70
CA TYR A 197 2.04 1.62 -8.04
C TYR A 197 2.94 2.65 -8.73
N ALA A 198 2.86 2.74 -10.07
CA ALA A 198 3.67 3.64 -10.89
C ALA A 198 3.18 5.09 -10.87
N ASN A 199 1.86 5.30 -10.87
CA ASN A 199 1.29 6.64 -10.83
C ASN A 199 1.36 7.24 -9.43
N ASN A 200 1.57 8.55 -9.37
CA ASN A 200 1.46 9.30 -8.14
C ASN A 200 -0.02 9.44 -7.74
N GLN A 201 -0.43 8.66 -6.74
CA GLN A 201 -1.82 8.61 -6.27
C GLN A 201 -2.31 9.95 -5.66
N HIS A 202 -1.40 10.89 -5.39
CA HIS A 202 -1.72 12.25 -4.93
C HIS A 202 -2.01 13.23 -6.07
N LYS A 203 -1.73 12.85 -7.33
CA LYS A 203 -1.78 13.71 -8.53
C LYS A 203 -2.47 13.06 -9.73
N LEU A 204 -3.36 12.09 -9.53
CA LEU A 204 -3.97 11.31 -10.62
C LEU A 204 -4.65 12.18 -11.70
N GLN A 205 -5.22 13.33 -11.32
CA GLN A 205 -5.83 14.26 -12.27
C GLN A 205 -4.83 14.84 -13.28
N GLU A 206 -3.54 14.95 -12.92
CA GLU A 206 -2.45 15.38 -13.81
C GLU A 206 -1.98 14.24 -14.75
N CYS A 207 -2.17 12.97 -14.34
CA CYS A 207 -1.74 11.79 -15.09
C CYS A 207 -2.69 11.41 -16.24
N CYS A 208 -4.00 11.61 -16.07
CA CYS A 208 -5.01 11.27 -17.10
C CYS A 208 -4.95 12.17 -18.35
N ALA A 209 -4.21 13.29 -18.30
CA ALA A 209 -4.05 14.23 -19.41
C ALA A 209 -2.82 13.96 -20.28
N HIS A 210 -1.94 13.04 -19.89
CA HIS A 210 -0.72 12.72 -20.63
C HIS A 210 -0.88 11.41 -21.39
N ASP A 211 -0.58 11.51 -22.69
CA ASP A 211 -0.56 10.47 -23.72
C ASP A 211 -0.16 9.08 -23.16
N ILE A 212 -1.01 8.07 -23.38
CA ILE A 212 -0.74 6.66 -23.03
C ILE A 212 0.00 5.93 -24.17
N SER A 213 0.44 6.65 -25.21
CA SER A 213 1.15 6.10 -26.36
C SER A 213 2.32 5.19 -25.97
N TRP A 214 3.07 5.52 -24.92
CA TRP A 214 4.22 4.72 -24.46
C TRP A 214 3.88 3.27 -24.09
N LEU A 215 2.60 2.95 -23.82
CA LEU A 215 2.17 1.58 -23.52
C LEU A 215 2.53 0.59 -24.64
N TRP A 216 2.66 1.03 -25.90
CA TRP A 216 3.10 0.18 -27.02
C TRP A 216 4.51 -0.39 -26.84
N ARG A 217 5.34 0.17 -25.94
CA ARG A 217 6.72 -0.28 -25.71
C ARG A 217 6.79 -1.52 -24.84
N PHE A 218 5.70 -1.90 -24.19
CA PHE A 218 5.64 -3.03 -23.28
C PHE A 218 5.00 -4.25 -23.92
N LYS A 219 5.46 -5.43 -23.50
CA LYS A 219 4.64 -6.64 -23.66
C LYS A 219 3.45 -6.54 -22.71
N VAL A 220 2.25 -6.54 -23.26
CA VAL A 220 0.99 -6.41 -22.52
C VAL A 220 0.58 -7.76 -21.94
N TRP A 221 0.40 -7.81 -20.62
CA TRP A 221 -0.27 -8.91 -19.94
C TRP A 221 -1.53 -8.38 -19.23
N ILE A 222 -2.69 -8.83 -19.70
CA ILE A 222 -3.99 -8.46 -19.12
C ILE A 222 -4.44 -9.65 -18.27
N GLN A 223 -4.46 -9.46 -16.95
CA GLN A 223 -5.24 -10.33 -16.08
C GLN A 223 -6.69 -9.82 -16.09
N SER A 224 -7.38 -10.08 -17.20
CA SER A 224 -8.84 -10.15 -17.17
C SER A 224 -9.21 -11.31 -16.26
N GLN A 225 -10.25 -11.15 -15.44
CA GLN A 225 -10.96 -12.29 -14.85
C GLN A 225 -11.02 -13.41 -15.88
N ILE A 226 -10.20 -14.45 -15.73
CA ILE A 226 -10.29 -15.61 -16.60
C ILE A 226 -11.50 -16.38 -16.09
N MET A 227 -12.69 -16.05 -16.59
CA MET A 227 -13.69 -17.09 -16.81
C MET A 227 -13.12 -18.02 -17.87
N VAL A 228 -12.52 -19.13 -17.46
CA VAL A 228 -12.44 -20.30 -18.34
C VAL A 228 -13.84 -20.90 -18.37
N THR A 229 -14.70 -20.43 -19.26
CA THR A 229 -15.80 -21.27 -19.74
C THR A 229 -15.23 -22.14 -20.86
N LYS A 230 -14.99 -23.40 -20.48
CA LYS A 230 -14.70 -24.52 -21.37
C LYS A 230 -15.81 -24.59 -22.42
N THR A 231 -15.52 -24.30 -23.69
CA THR A 231 -16.34 -24.79 -24.79
C THR A 231 -16.05 -26.28 -24.93
N SER A 232 -16.85 -27.11 -24.29
CA SER A 232 -16.96 -28.52 -24.64
C SER A 232 -17.49 -28.62 -26.07
N GLY A 233 -16.62 -29.04 -26.99
CA GLY A 233 -16.99 -29.43 -28.33
C GLY A 233 -16.76 -30.92 -28.51
N SER A 234 -17.84 -31.70 -28.29
CA SER A 234 -18.24 -32.89 -29.04
C SER A 234 -19.54 -33.41 -28.42
#